data_AF-A0A259E3F1-F1
#
_entry.id   AF-A0A259E3F1-F1
#
_cell.length_a   1.000
_cell.length_b   1.000
_cell.length_c   1.000
_cell.angle_alpha   90.00
_cell.angle_beta   90.00
_cell.angle_gamma   90.00
#
_symmetry.space_group_name_H-M   'P 1'
#
loop_
_entity.id
_entity.type
_entity.pdbx_description
1 polymer ?
#
loop_
_entity_poly.entity_id
_entity_poly.type
_entity_poly.pdbx_seq_one_letter_code
_entity_poly.pdbx_strand_id
1 'polypeptide(L)'
;MLVFALLKGEEPERLVATIMIAATGLDIINHALFGYPGFFSINPGHLVIDTWVMIALLWVALRANRGWPMIACAAQIIVMVSHVSKLVDLSLVRYGYFAMTQLPVSIQGLTLFAGTIAHLRRIGRIGQYHAWRLT
;
A
#
# COMPACT_ATOMS: atom_id res chain seq x y z
N MET A 1 1.65 10.17 -8.39
CA MET A 1 1.43 8.76 -8.79
C MET A 1 0.00 8.31 -8.49
N LEU A 2 -0.52 8.50 -7.26
CA LEU A 2 -1.89 8.08 -6.90
C LEU A 2 -2.99 8.75 -7.74
N VAL A 3 -2.95 10.09 -7.88
CA VAL A 3 -3.89 10.85 -8.72
C VAL A 3 -3.88 10.39 -10.17
N PHE A 4 -2.69 10.07 -10.70
CA PHE A 4 -2.55 9.54 -12.06
C PHE A 4 -3.28 8.20 -12.20
N ALA A 5 -3.12 7.29 -11.24
CA ALA A 5 -3.83 6.01 -11.21
C ALA A 5 -5.36 6.18 -11.05
N LEU A 6 -5.82 7.15 -10.26
CA LEU A 6 -7.25 7.46 -10.16
C LEU A 6 -7.85 7.93 -11.49
N LEU A 7 -7.13 8.80 -12.20
CA LEU A 7 -7.64 9.41 -13.43
C LEU A 7 -7.48 8.52 -14.67
N LYS A 8 -6.42 7.70 -14.73
CA LYS A 8 -6.04 6.93 -15.92
C LYS A 8 -6.12 5.43 -15.75
N GLY A 9 -6.21 4.93 -14.52
CA GLY A 9 -6.37 3.51 -14.24
C GLY A 9 -7.81 3.03 -14.39
N GLU A 10 -7.96 1.71 -14.33
CA GLU A 10 -9.25 1.02 -14.25
C GLU A 10 -9.60 0.71 -12.78
N GLU A 11 -10.59 -0.14 -12.52
CA GLU A 11 -11.07 -0.45 -11.18
C GLU A 11 -9.96 -0.87 -10.20
N PRO A 12 -9.02 -1.79 -10.53
CA PRO A 12 -7.97 -2.18 -9.58
C PRO A 12 -6.97 -1.05 -9.27
N GLU A 13 -6.53 -0.30 -10.28
CA GLU A 13 -5.64 0.85 -10.09
C GLU A 13 -6.32 1.94 -9.24
N ARG A 14 -7.58 2.25 -9.53
CA ARG A 14 -8.37 3.25 -8.78
C ARG A 14 -8.57 2.80 -7.35
N LEU A 15 -8.91 1.54 -7.12
CA LEU A 15 -9.12 1.00 -5.78
C LEU A 15 -7.84 1.06 -4.95
N VAL A 16 -6.70 0.64 -5.49
CA VAL A 16 -5.41 0.73 -4.78
C VAL A 16 -5.02 2.18 -4.50
N ALA A 17 -5.21 3.09 -5.47
CA ALA A 17 -4.97 4.50 -5.24
C ALA A 17 -5.85 5.06 -4.11
N THR A 18 -7.13 4.70 -4.08
CA THR A 18 -8.06 5.08 -3.00
C THR A 18 -7.64 4.50 -1.65
N ILE A 19 -7.23 3.23 -1.59
CA ILE A 19 -6.72 2.60 -0.36
C ILE A 19 -5.52 3.40 0.18
N MET A 20 -4.56 3.74 -0.69
CA MET A 20 -3.37 4.49 -0.28
C MET A 20 -3.71 5.91 0.18
N ILE A 21 -4.61 6.61 -0.50
CA ILE A 21 -5.07 7.94 -0.09
C ILE A 21 -5.82 7.89 1.25
N ALA A 22 -6.70 6.90 1.41
CA ALA A 22 -7.44 6.69 2.65
C ALA A 22 -6.49 6.38 3.81
N ALA A 23 -5.47 5.54 3.60
CA ALA A 23 -4.46 5.25 4.61
C ALA A 23 -3.71 6.51 5.05
N THR A 24 -3.29 7.37 4.11
CA THR A 24 -2.67 8.66 4.43
C THR A 24 -3.63 9.58 5.21
N GLY A 25 -4.90 9.64 4.82
CA GLY A 25 -5.90 10.43 5.54
C GLY A 25 -6.14 9.93 6.97
N LEU A 26 -6.31 8.62 7.14
CA LEU A 26 -6.46 7.97 8.44
C LEU A 26 -5.24 8.21 9.33
N ASP A 27 -4.04 8.17 8.74
CA ASP A 27 -2.81 8.43 9.49
C ASP A 27 -2.73 9.87 10.00
N ILE A 28 -3.06 10.85 9.15
CA ILE A 28 -3.12 12.27 9.55
C ILE A 28 -4.14 12.46 10.68
N ILE A 29 -5.33 11.86 10.55
CA ILE A 29 -6.38 11.93 11.58
C ILE A 29 -5.90 11.28 12.88
N ASN A 30 -5.25 10.12 12.81
CA ASN A 30 -4.70 9.43 13.97
C ASN A 30 -3.71 10.33 14.74
N HIS A 31 -2.77 10.96 14.04
CA HIS A 31 -1.81 11.89 14.66
C HIS A 31 -2.48 13.16 15.20
N ALA A 32 -3.52 13.67 14.53
CA ALA A 32 -4.26 14.83 15.01
C ALA A 32 -5.02 14.54 16.32
N LEU A 33 -5.53 13.32 16.49
CA LEU A 33 -6.31 12.93 17.67
C LEU A 33 -5.44 12.45 18.84
N PHE A 34 -4.35 11.71 18.56
CA PHE A 34 -3.55 11.03 19.59
C PHE A 34 -2.13 11.57 19.74
N GLY A 35 -1.74 12.55 18.92
CA GLY A 35 -0.40 13.13 18.91
C GLY A 35 0.64 12.21 18.26
N TYR A 36 1.90 12.68 18.24
CA TYR A 36 3.01 11.89 17.71
C TYR A 36 3.55 10.94 18.79
N PRO A 37 3.58 9.63 18.54
CA PRO A 37 4.16 8.67 19.47
C PRO A 37 5.66 8.97 19.67
N GLY A 38 6.15 8.77 20.89
CA GLY A 38 7.58 8.74 21.14
C GLY A 38 8.24 7.62 20.32
N PHE A 39 9.51 7.77 19.97
CA PHE A 39 10.21 6.81 19.11
C PHE A 39 10.10 5.35 19.62
N PHE A 40 10.14 5.17 20.93
CA PHE A 40 10.06 3.88 21.61
C PHE A 40 8.64 3.40 21.95
N SER A 41 7.59 4.17 21.63
CA SER A 41 6.22 3.70 21.81
C SER A 41 5.67 3.07 20.54
N ILE A 42 4.89 2.01 20.72
CA ILE A 42 4.07 1.43 19.65
C ILE A 42 2.87 2.35 19.47
N ASN A 43 2.61 2.76 18.23
CA ASN A 43 1.39 3.49 17.90
C ASN A 43 0.34 2.48 17.42
N PRO A 44 -0.65 2.13 18.25
CA PRO A 44 -1.67 1.15 17.87
C PRO A 44 -2.50 1.59 16.66
N GLY A 45 -2.64 2.91 16.43
CA GLY A 45 -3.33 3.45 15.26
C GLY A 45 -2.65 3.07 13.94
N HIS A 46 -1.32 3.19 13.87
CA HIS A 46 -0.54 2.76 12.70
C HIS A 46 -0.73 1.27 12.41
N LEU A 47 -0.65 0.42 13.44
CA LEU A 47 -0.82 -1.02 13.28
C LEU A 47 -2.20 -1.38 12.72
N VAL A 48 -3.26 -0.74 13.19
CA VAL A 48 -4.63 -0.96 12.71
C VAL A 48 -4.77 -0.52 11.25
N ILE A 49 -4.26 0.67 10.90
CA ILE A 49 -4.30 1.19 9.52
C ILE A 49 -3.51 0.25 8.59
N ASP A 50 -2.29 -0.13 8.96
CA ASP A 50 -1.45 -1.00 8.14
C ASP A 50 -2.03 -2.41 7.95
N THR A 51 -2.71 -2.94 8.97
CA THR A 51 -3.42 -4.22 8.88
C THR A 51 -4.57 -4.12 7.89
N TRP A 52 -5.35 -3.05 7.96
CA TRP A 52 -6.44 -2.79 7.03
C TRP A 52 -5.92 -2.65 5.58
N VAL A 53 -4.85 -1.88 5.37
CA VAL A 53 -4.19 -1.74 4.06
C VAL A 53 -3.70 -3.10 3.56
N MET A 54 -3.07 -3.92 4.41
CA MET A 54 -2.60 -5.25 4.04
C MET A 54 -3.74 -6.14 3.54
N ILE A 55 -4.85 -6.21 4.27
CA ILE A 55 -6.02 -7.02 3.89
C ILE A 55 -6.60 -6.52 2.57
N ALA A 56 -6.73 -5.20 2.40
CA ALA A 56 -7.27 -4.60 1.20
C ALA A 56 -6.39 -4.85 -0.03
N LEU A 57 -5.07 -4.67 0.10
CA LEU A 57 -4.10 -4.95 -0.97
C LEU A 57 -4.04 -6.45 -1.31
N LEU A 58 -4.11 -7.33 -0.31
CA LEU A 58 -4.16 -8.77 -0.52
C LEU A 58 -5.40 -9.16 -1.33
N TRP A 59 -6.57 -8.62 -0.96
CA TRP A 59 -7.81 -8.85 -1.70
C TRP A 59 -7.69 -8.42 -3.17
N VAL A 60 -7.12 -7.24 -3.43
CA VAL A 60 -6.87 -6.77 -4.81
C VAL A 60 -5.87 -7.69 -5.52
N ALA A 61 -4.78 -8.06 -4.87
CA ALA A 61 -3.72 -8.90 -5.46
C ALA A 61 -4.22 -10.27 -5.90
N LEU A 62 -5.14 -10.86 -5.14
CA LEU A 62 -5.73 -12.16 -5.47
C LEU A 62 -6.76 -12.10 -6.60
N ARG A 63 -7.44 -10.96 -6.77
CA ARG A 63 -8.58 -10.84 -7.70
C ARG A 63 -8.26 -10.10 -9.00
N ALA A 64 -7.29 -9.20 -8.99
CA ALA A 64 -6.96 -8.38 -10.15
C ALA A 64 -6.38 -9.23 -11.29
N ASN A 65 -6.77 -8.92 -12.53
CA ASN A 65 -6.21 -9.54 -13.74
C ASN A 65 -4.84 -8.93 -14.13
N ARG A 66 -4.00 -8.67 -13.12
CA ARG A 66 -2.72 -7.98 -13.21
C ARG A 66 -1.78 -8.52 -12.16
N GLY A 67 -0.48 -8.64 -12.47
CA GLY A 67 0.52 -9.14 -11.52
C GLY A 67 1.07 -8.08 -10.57
N TRP A 68 1.04 -6.80 -10.97
CA TRP A 68 1.65 -5.71 -10.21
C TRP A 68 1.10 -5.55 -8.77
N PRO A 69 -0.20 -5.76 -8.45
CA PRO A 69 -0.68 -5.58 -7.09
C PRO A 69 -0.05 -6.55 -6.08
N MET A 70 0.47 -7.70 -6.55
CA MET A 70 1.19 -8.66 -5.70
C MET A 70 2.46 -8.05 -5.09
N ILE A 71 3.19 -7.23 -5.87
CA ILE A 71 4.40 -6.54 -5.39
C ILE A 71 4.03 -5.49 -4.33
N ALA A 72 2.95 -4.75 -4.54
CA ALA A 72 2.46 -3.78 -3.57
C ALA A 72 2.02 -4.46 -2.25
N CYS A 73 1.32 -5.60 -2.35
CA CYS A 73 0.95 -6.42 -1.19
C CYS A 73 2.18 -6.96 -0.45
N ALA A 74 3.18 -7.49 -1.18
CA ALA A 74 4.42 -7.97 -0.57
C ALA A 74 5.17 -6.87 0.17
N ALA A 75 5.21 -5.65 -0.40
CA ALA A 75 5.76 -4.49 0.28
C ALA A 75 4.99 -4.18 1.58
N GLN A 76 3.66 -4.26 1.59
CA GLN A 76 2.87 -4.05 2.81
C GLN A 76 3.14 -5.11 3.88
N ILE A 77 3.39 -6.36 3.49
CA ILE A 77 3.78 -7.42 4.45
C ILE A 77 5.10 -7.06 5.15
N ILE A 78 6.06 -6.42 4.46
CA ILE A 78 7.30 -5.94 5.08
C ILE A 78 7.01 -4.90 6.18
N VAL A 79 6.05 -4.00 5.94
CA VAL A 79 5.61 -3.03 6.96
C VAL A 79 5.04 -3.76 8.18
N MET A 80 4.22 -4.78 7.98
CA MET A 80 3.66 -5.58 9.09
C MET A 80 4.75 -6.30 9.89
N VAL A 81 5.77 -6.85 9.23
CA VAL A 81 6.93 -7.46 9.90
C VAL A 81 7.70 -6.43 10.74
N SER A 82 7.75 -5.16 10.31
CA SER A 82 8.39 -4.09 11.09
C SER A 82 7.67 -3.83 12.43
N HIS A 83 6.34 -3.90 12.46
CA HIS A 83 5.55 -3.78 13.68
C HIS A 83 5.78 -4.94 14.63
N VAL A 84 5.82 -6.17 14.10
CA VAL A 84 6.17 -7.37 14.89
C VAL A 84 7.57 -7.26 15.46
N SER A 85 8.52 -6.76 14.67
CA SER A 85 9.91 -6.56 15.12
C SER A 85 9.98 -5.57 16.28
N LYS A 86 9.20 -4.48 16.22
CA LYS A 86 9.12 -3.47 17.29
C LYS A 86 8.45 -4.00 18.56
N LEU A 87 7.56 -4.98 18.44
CA LEU A 87 6.93 -5.67 19.59
C LEU A 87 7.90 -6.61 20.30
N VAL A 88 8.80 -7.26 19.57
CA VAL A 88 9.75 -8.24 20.12
C VAL A 88 11.00 -7.56 20.66
N ASP A 89 11.52 -6.55 19.96
CA ASP A 89 12.75 -5.85 20.33
C ASP A 89 12.63 -4.34 20.07
N LEU A 90 12.47 -3.56 21.14
CA LEU A 90 12.44 -2.10 21.06
C LEU A 90 13.82 -1.49 20.74
N SER A 91 14.91 -2.27 20.82
CA SER A 91 16.27 -1.83 20.49
C SER A 91 16.58 -1.89 18.99
N LEU A 92 15.60 -2.24 18.15
CA LEU A 92 15.75 -2.30 16.70
C LEU A 92 16.44 -1.02 16.17
N VAL A 93 17.51 -1.21 15.41
CA VAL A 93 18.29 -0.10 14.85
C VAL A 93 17.34 0.83 14.09
N ARG A 94 17.28 2.09 14.52
CA ARG A 94 16.33 3.11 14.03
C ARG A 94 16.20 3.17 12.52
N TYR A 95 17.31 2.97 11.82
CA TYR A 95 17.36 2.93 10.36
C TYR A 95 16.69 1.69 9.74
N GLY A 96 16.78 0.53 10.37
CA GLY A 96 16.11 -0.70 9.91
C GLY A 96 14.59 -0.55 9.97
N TYR A 97 14.06 -0.11 11.12
CA TYR A 97 12.62 0.17 11.26
C TYR A 97 12.14 1.23 10.26
N PHE A 98 12.89 2.32 10.12
CA PHE A 98 12.56 3.37 9.16
C PHE A 98 12.55 2.83 7.72
N ALA A 99 13.55 2.05 7.34
CA ALA A 99 13.61 1.45 6.01
C ALA A 99 12.41 0.52 5.76
N MET A 100 12.05 -0.32 6.74
CA MET A 100 10.95 -1.27 6.64
C MET A 100 9.55 -0.62 6.66
N THR A 101 9.43 0.63 7.08
CA THR A 101 8.16 1.37 7.04
C THR A 101 8.06 2.31 5.83
N GLN A 102 9.15 2.99 5.47
CA GLN A 102 9.13 4.03 4.42
C GLN A 102 9.41 3.51 3.01
N LEU A 103 10.34 2.55 2.85
CA LEU A 103 10.66 2.00 1.52
C LEU A 103 9.46 1.28 0.91
N PRO A 104 8.68 0.47 1.65
CA PRO A 104 7.48 -0.15 1.10
C PRO A 104 6.48 0.81 0.48
N VAL A 105 6.21 1.96 1.12
CA VAL A 105 5.26 2.96 0.60
C VAL A 105 5.74 3.50 -0.75
N SER A 106 7.04 3.75 -0.89
CA SER A 106 7.65 4.16 -2.16
C SER A 106 7.54 3.08 -3.23
N ILE A 107 7.80 1.81 -2.88
CA ILE A 107 7.66 0.66 -3.78
C ILE A 107 6.21 0.49 -4.23
N GLN A 108 5.24 0.61 -3.33
CA GLN A 108 3.81 0.53 -3.65
C GLN A 108 3.40 1.61 -4.65
N GLY A 109 3.81 2.86 -4.41
CA GLY A 109 3.52 3.99 -5.29
C GLY A 109 4.13 3.83 -6.69
N LEU A 110 5.40 3.40 -6.75
CA LEU A 110 6.09 3.12 -8.01
C LEU A 110 5.45 1.95 -8.77
N THR A 111 5.08 0.90 -8.07
CA THR A 111 4.44 -0.29 -8.65
C THR A 111 3.05 0.06 -9.20
N LEU A 112 2.25 0.84 -8.47
CA LEU A 112 0.96 1.33 -8.94
C LEU A 112 1.12 2.20 -10.21
N PHE A 113 2.11 3.10 -10.21
CA PHE A 113 2.38 3.95 -11.35
C PHE A 113 2.79 3.14 -12.59
N ALA A 114 3.76 2.23 -12.43
CA ALA A 114 4.21 1.34 -13.49
C ALA A 114 3.07 0.42 -13.98
N GLY A 115 2.27 -0.10 -13.06
CA GLY A 115 1.08 -0.92 -13.34
C GLY A 115 0.04 -0.17 -14.16
N THR A 116 -0.22 1.09 -13.82
CA THR A 116 -1.14 1.98 -14.57
C THR A 116 -0.62 2.24 -15.99
N ILE A 117 0.68 2.51 -16.15
CA ILE A 117 1.29 2.68 -17.48
C ILE A 117 1.17 1.40 -18.31
N ALA A 118 1.48 0.24 -17.71
CA ALA A 118 1.37 -1.05 -18.38
C ALA A 118 -0.07 -1.33 -18.81
N HIS A 119 -1.05 -0.99 -17.97
CA HIS A 119 -2.47 -1.08 -18.30
C HIS A 119 -2.85 -0.21 -19.51
N LEU A 120 -2.46 1.07 -19.52
CA LEU A 120 -2.74 1.98 -20.64
C LEU A 120 -2.12 1.48 -21.96
N ARG A 121 -0.88 1.00 -21.90
CA ARG A 121 -0.20 0.39 -23.05
C ARG A 121 -0.92 -0.87 -23.54
N ARG A 122 -1.47 -1.67 -22.63
CA ARG A 122 -2.21 -2.89 -22.96
C ARG A 122 -3.53 -2.55 -23.65
N ILE A 123 -4.30 -1.58 -23.13
CA ILE A 123 -5.52 -1.10 -23.79
C ILE A 123 -5.23 -0.66 -25.22
N GLY A 124 -4.17 0.12 -25.43
CA GLY A 124 -3.79 0.58 -26.77
C GLY A 124 -3.41 -0.54 -27.74
N ARG A 125 -2.95 -1.70 -27.24
CA ARG A 125 -2.49 -2.82 -28.07
C ARG A 125 -3.58 -3.86 -28.36
N ILE A 126 -4.38 -4.21 -27.36
CA ILE A 126 -5.34 -5.34 -27.44
C ILE A 126 -6.80 -4.93 -27.19
N GLY A 127 -7.05 -3.65 -26.90
CA GLY A 127 -8.38 -3.17 -26.53
C GLY A 127 -8.72 -3.41 -25.06
N GLN A 128 -10.01 -3.27 -24.74
CA GLN A 128 -10.50 -3.50 -23.37
C GLN A 128 -10.45 -4.98 -23.01
N TYR A 129 -10.13 -5.25 -21.74
CA TYR A 129 -10.03 -6.60 -21.18
C TYR A 129 -10.56 -6.57 -19.75
N HIS A 130 -10.99 -7.71 -19.22
CA HIS A 130 -11.55 -7.78 -17.87
C HIS A 130 -10.55 -7.33 -16.80
N ALA A 131 -10.98 -6.38 -15.97
CA ALA A 131 -10.17 -5.80 -14.92
C ALA A 131 -9.87 -6.81 -13.79
N TRP A 132 -10.84 -7.67 -13.49
CA TRP A 132 -10.79 -8.73 -12.49
C TRP A 132 -10.74 -10.10 -13.15
N ARG A 133 -10.17 -11.10 -12.46
CA ARG A 133 -10.07 -12.47 -12.97
C ARG A 133 -11.38 -13.26 -12.91
N LEU A 134 -12.30 -12.86 -12.04
CA LEU A 134 -13.52 -13.60 -11.70
C LEU A 134 -14.80 -12.93 -12.22
N THR A 135 -14.69 -12.12 -13.27
CA THR A 135 -15.78 -11.41 -13.95
C THR A 135 -15.61 -11.56 -15.44
#